data_AF-A0A841K6M9-F1
#
_entry.id   AF-A0A841K6M9-F1
#
_cell.length_a   1.000
_cell.length_b   1.000
_cell.length_c   1.000
_cell.angle_alpha   90.00
_cell.angle_beta   90.00
_cell.angle_gamma   90.00
#
_symmetry.space_group_name_H-M   'P 1'
#
loop_
_entity.id
_entity.type
_entity.pdbx_description
1 polymer ?
#
loop_
_entity_poly.entity_id
_entity_poly.type
_entity_poly.pdbx_seq_one_letter_code
_entity_poly.pdbx_strand_id
1 'polypeptide(L)'
;MTTDSALRVTVTIERREDGGLYVYSDDLPGFVLSHADPDRVLADIEPALNVFMSQFVNHDVQVKPLVDLRDALVANGIVDELPKGRTTRDYVGLAA
;
A
#
# COMPACT_ATOMS: atom_id res chain seq x y z
N MET A 1 23.40 7.49 25.00
CA MET A 1 21.93 7.29 24.93
C MET A 1 21.57 7.32 23.46
N THR A 2 21.45 6.15 22.84
CA THR A 2 21.12 6.03 21.41
C THR A 2 19.60 6.07 21.31
N THR A 3 19.04 7.23 21.00
CA THR A 3 17.63 7.31 20.64
C THR A 3 17.52 6.67 19.27
N ASP A 4 17.04 5.43 19.22
CA ASP A 4 16.61 4.79 17.99
C ASP A 4 15.34 5.55 17.55
N SER A 5 15.54 6.60 16.76
CA SER A 5 14.48 7.54 16.38
C SER A 5 13.62 6.91 15.30
N ALA A 6 12.71 6.02 15.69
CA ALA A 6 11.73 5.44 14.78
C ALA A 6 10.78 6.54 14.27
N LEU A 7 10.79 6.80 12.97
CA LEU A 7 9.86 7.71 12.31
C LEU A 7 8.56 6.96 11.99
N ARG A 8 7.44 7.39 12.57
CA ARG A 8 6.11 6.87 12.25
C ARG A 8 5.44 7.78 11.24
N VAL A 9 4.91 7.19 10.17
CA VAL A 9 4.09 7.87 9.14
C VAL A 9 2.76 7.15 9.05
N THR A 10 1.68 7.92 8.93
CA THR A 10 0.33 7.43 8.70
C THR A 10 -0.03 7.59 7.24
N VAL A 11 -0.49 6.51 6.61
CA VAL A 11 -0.97 6.51 5.23
C VAL A 11 -2.46 6.26 5.23
N THR A 12 -3.20 7.14 4.57
CA THR A 12 -4.65 7.02 4.34
C THR A 12 -4.89 6.36 3.00
N ILE A 13 -5.77 5.36 2.97
CA ILE A 13 -6.15 4.59 1.77
C ILE A 13 -7.66 4.73 1.60
N GLU A 14 -8.08 5.32 0.49
CA GLU A 14 -9.47 5.53 0.13
C GLU A 14 -9.85 4.74 -1.11
N ARG A 15 -11.07 4.19 -1.12
CA ARG A 15 -11.61 3.51 -2.28
C ARG A 15 -12.17 4.53 -3.27
N ARG A 16 -11.86 4.36 -4.55
CA ARG A 16 -12.35 5.19 -5.65
C ARG A 16 -13.65 4.62 -6.23
N GLU A 17 -14.41 5.48 -6.90
CA GLU A 17 -15.67 5.09 -7.57
C GLU A 17 -15.48 4.01 -8.65
N ASP A 18 -14.29 3.96 -9.28
CA ASP A 18 -13.92 2.94 -10.27
C ASP A 18 -13.45 1.61 -9.66
N GLY A 19 -13.50 1.49 -8.33
CA GLY A 19 -13.02 0.31 -7.61
C GLY A 19 -11.51 0.30 -7.33
N GLY A 20 -10.77 1.31 -7.81
CA GLY A 20 -9.35 1.51 -7.51
C GLY A 20 -9.09 2.07 -6.11
N LEU A 21 -7.82 2.39 -5.84
CA LEU A 21 -7.37 3.00 -4.59
C LEU A 21 -6.75 4.38 -4.83
N TYR A 22 -6.99 5.28 -3.89
CA TYR A 22 -6.30 6.56 -3.73
C TYR A 22 -5.60 6.56 -2.38
N VAL A 23 -4.29 6.84 -2.37
CA VAL A 23 -3.46 6.71 -1.18
C VAL A 23 -2.67 7.99 -0.98
N TYR A 24 -2.69 8.53 0.23
CA TYR A 24 -1.97 9.75 0.57
C TYR A 24 -1.54 9.77 2.04
N SER A 25 -0.72 10.74 2.43
CA SER A 25 -0.29 10.92 3.82
C SER A 25 -0.23 12.41 4.17
N ASP A 26 -0.88 12.79 5.27
CA ASP A 26 -0.77 14.14 5.84
C ASP A 26 0.60 14.35 6.52
N ASP A 27 1.25 13.26 6.95
CA ASP A 27 2.58 13.26 7.55
C ASP A 27 3.69 13.41 6.49
N LEU A 28 3.41 13.07 5.22
CA LEU A 28 4.31 13.21 4.07
C LEU A 28 3.65 14.03 2.95
N PRO A 29 3.68 15.36 3.02
CA PRO A 29 3.10 16.23 1.99
C PRO A 29 3.64 15.90 0.60
N GLY A 30 2.74 15.64 -0.35
CA GLY A 30 3.08 15.27 -1.73
C GLY A 30 3.22 13.76 -1.98
N PHE A 31 3.13 12.92 -0.94
CA PHE A 31 3.00 11.48 -1.11
C PHE A 31 1.59 11.13 -1.58
N VAL A 32 1.45 10.73 -2.85
CA VAL A 32 0.19 10.30 -3.46
C VAL A 32 0.43 9.10 -4.37
N LEU A 33 -0.35 8.04 -4.19
CA LEU A 33 -0.43 6.90 -5.12
C LEU A 33 -1.88 6.69 -5.55
N SER A 34 -2.12 6.38 -6.82
CA SER A 34 -3.46 6.15 -7.32
C SER A 34 -3.43 5.23 -8.53
N HIS A 35 -4.25 4.17 -8.50
CA HIS A 35 -4.41 3.26 -9.63
C HIS A 35 -5.79 2.60 -9.56
N ALA A 36 -6.32 2.20 -10.72
CA ALA A 36 -7.56 1.43 -10.83
C ALA A 36 -7.44 -0.02 -10.34
N ASP A 37 -6.21 -0.48 -10.08
CA ASP A 37 -5.90 -1.85 -9.65
C ASP A 37 -5.40 -1.77 -8.20
N PRO A 38 -6.21 -2.17 -7.21
CA PRO A 38 -5.85 -2.10 -5.81
C PRO A 38 -4.55 -2.83 -5.48
N ASP A 39 -4.31 -4.00 -6.08
CA ASP A 39 -3.15 -4.82 -5.75
C ASP A 39 -1.84 -4.15 -6.20
N ARG A 40 -1.88 -3.41 -7.31
CA ARG A 40 -0.73 -2.60 -7.76
C ARG A 40 -0.44 -1.45 -6.79
N VAL A 41 -1.47 -0.74 -6.35
CA VAL A 41 -1.28 0.34 -5.37
C VAL A 41 -0.68 -0.21 -4.08
N LEU A 42 -1.21 -1.32 -3.56
CA LEU A 42 -0.70 -1.92 -2.32
C LEU A 42 0.76 -2.38 -2.45
N ALA A 43 1.14 -2.94 -3.60
CA ALA A 43 2.53 -3.34 -3.87
C ALA A 43 3.49 -2.13 -3.94
N ASP A 44 2.99 -0.96 -4.34
CA ASP A 44 3.80 0.24 -4.53
C ASP A 44 3.94 1.10 -3.24
N ILE A 45 3.10 0.91 -2.23
CA ILE A 45 3.12 1.72 -0.99
C ILE A 45 4.49 1.67 -0.29
N GLU A 46 5.00 0.47 0.02
CA GLU A 46 6.26 0.34 0.78
C GLU A 46 7.48 0.84 -0.04
N PRO A 47 7.67 0.46 -1.32
CA PRO A 47 8.72 1.02 -2.16
C PRO A 47 8.66 2.54 -2.27
N ALA A 48 7.47 3.12 -2.42
CA ALA A 48 7.31 4.57 -2.53
C ALA A 48 7.63 5.28 -1.21
N LEU A 49 7.17 4.73 -0.07
CA LEU A 49 7.49 5.27 1.25
C LEU A 49 8.99 5.22 1.54
N ASN A 50 9.70 4.14 1.15
CA ASN A 50 11.15 4.06 1.28
C ASN A 50 11.84 5.24 0.61
N VAL A 51 11.46 5.56 -0.64
CA VAL A 51 12.04 6.68 -1.39
C VAL A 51 11.68 8.02 -0.74
N PHE A 52 10.39 8.26 -0.49
CA PHE A 52 9.91 9.53 0.06
C PHE A 52 10.50 9.81 1.44
N MET A 53 10.50 8.83 2.34
CA MET A 53 11.02 9.00 3.69
C MET A 53 12.53 9.17 3.68
N SER A 54 13.27 8.47 2.80
CA SER A 54 14.73 8.65 2.70
C SER A 54 15.11 10.06 2.24
N GLN A 55 14.34 10.61 1.29
CA GLN A 55 14.48 12.00 0.87
C GLN A 55 14.12 12.97 1.99
N PHE A 56 13.05 12.69 2.73
CA PHE A 56 12.57 13.55 3.81
C PHE A 56 13.58 13.66 4.97
N VAL A 57 14.25 12.56 5.33
CA VAL A 57 15.25 12.55 6.42
C VAL A 57 16.70 12.73 5.94
N ASN A 58 16.91 12.87 4.63
CA ASN A 58 18.22 12.96 3.98
C ASN A 58 19.18 11.81 4.38
N HIS A 59 18.64 10.61 4.53
CA HIS A 59 19.35 9.38 4.86
C HIS A 59 18.56 8.17 4.38
N ASP A 60 19.22 7.09 4.02
CA ASP A 60 18.53 5.86 3.60
C ASP A 60 17.76 5.27 4.79
N VAL A 61 16.45 5.06 4.61
CA VAL A 61 15.59 4.37 5.58
C VAL A 61 15.00 3.11 4.99
N GLN A 62 14.80 2.11 5.84
CA GLN A 62 13.98 0.94 5.53
C GLN A 62 12.64 1.08 6.24
N VAL A 63 11.59 1.22 5.46
CA VAL A 63 10.21 1.24 5.89
C VAL A 63 9.73 -0.19 6.01
N LYS A 64 9.06 -0.49 7.12
CA LYS A 64 8.32 -1.73 7.32
C LYS A 64 6.93 -1.40 7.81
N PRO A 65 5.89 -2.09 7.33
CA PRO A 65 4.55 -1.89 7.84
C PRO A 65 4.50 -2.34 9.31
N LEU A 66 3.85 -1.53 10.16
CA LEU A 66 3.71 -1.84 11.60
C LEU A 66 2.75 -3.01 11.87
N VAL A 67 1.86 -3.29 10.92
CA VAL A 67 0.91 -4.41 10.88
C VAL A 67 0.82 -4.90 9.44
N ASP A 68 0.38 -6.14 9.20
CA ASP A 68 0.12 -6.57 7.82
C ASP A 68 -0.98 -5.69 7.20
N LEU A 69 -0.60 -4.92 6.16
CA LEU A 69 -1.44 -3.91 5.54
C LEU A 69 -2.71 -4.53 4.96
N ARG A 70 -2.60 -5.75 4.41
CA ARG A 70 -3.73 -6.44 3.78
C ARG A 70 -4.71 -6.94 4.85
N ASP A 71 -4.21 -7.49 5.94
CA ASP A 71 -5.07 -7.92 7.06
C ASP A 71 -5.83 -6.73 7.66
N ALA A 72 -5.16 -5.58 7.84
CA ALA A 72 -5.79 -4.36 8.31
C ALA A 72 -6.88 -3.85 7.35
N LEU A 73 -6.66 -3.93 6.04
CA LEU A 73 -7.63 -3.49 5.04
C LEU A 73 -8.84 -4.43 4.93
N VAL A 74 -8.63 -5.74 5.05
CA VAL A 74 -9.72 -6.74 5.11
C VAL A 74 -10.57 -6.54 6.37
N ALA A 75 -9.94 -6.32 7.53
CA ALA A 75 -10.65 -6.08 8.79
C ALA A 75 -11.55 -4.83 8.76
N ASN A 76 -11.18 -3.83 7.95
CA ASN A 76 -11.94 -2.59 7.77
C ASN A 76 -12.90 -2.63 6.56
N GLY A 77 -13.02 -3.77 5.86
CA GLY A 77 -13.93 -3.93 4.72
C GLY A 77 -13.54 -3.10 3.47
N ILE A 78 -12.28 -2.68 3.38
CA ILE A 78 -11.78 -1.87 2.24
C ILE A 78 -11.43 -2.78 1.05
N VAL A 79 -10.92 -3.99 1.34
CA VAL A 79 -10.53 -5.00 0.34
C VAL A 79 -11.15 -6.35 0.69
N ASP A 80 -11.54 -7.12 -0.32
CA ASP A 80 -12.05 -8.48 -0.14
C ASP A 80 -10.96 -9.42 0.40
N GLU A 81 -11.37 -10.36 1.25
CA GLU A 81 -10.49 -11.41 1.75
C GLU A 81 -9.99 -12.27 0.58
N LEU A 82 -8.67 -12.45 0.46
CA LEU A 82 -8.12 -13.41 -0.51
C LEU A 82 -8.61 -14.82 -0.13
N PRO A 83 -8.99 -15.65 -1.11
CA PRO A 83 -9.30 -17.05 -0.82
C PRO A 83 -8.04 -17.71 -0.24
N LYS A 84 -8.10 -18.10 1.04
CA LYS A 84 -7.02 -18.74 1.81
C LYS A 84 -6.68 -20.18 1.33
N GLY A 85 -7.07 -20.57 0.12
CA GLY A 85 -6.94 -21.93 -0.43
C GLY A 85 -6.36 -21.96 -1.85
N ARG A 86 -6.04 -23.16 -2.33
CA ARG A 86 -5.56 -23.40 -3.70
C ARG A 86 -6.67 -23.01 -4.69
N THR A 87 -6.51 -21.86 -5.33
CA THR A 87 -7.39 -21.39 -6.39
C THR A 87 -6.83 -21.83 -7.75
N THR A 88 -7.67 -22.47 -8.54
CA THR A 88 -7.36 -22.87 -9.92
C THR A 88 -8.23 -21.98 -10.81
N ARG A 89 -7.62 -21.25 -11.75
CA ARG A 89 -8.34 -20.35 -12.67
C ARG A 89 -8.09 -20.81 -14.09
N ASP A 90 -9.16 -21.16 -14.79
CA ASP A 90 -9.12 -21.47 -16.21
C ASP A 90 -9.42 -20.20 -17.02
N TYR A 91 -8.63 -19.96 -18.06
CA TYR A 91 -8.77 -18.81 -18.96
C TYR A 91 -8.97 -19.33 -20.39
N VAL A 92 -9.89 -18.71 -21.15
CA VAL A 92 -10.09 -18.97 -22.58
C VAL A 92 -9.83 -17.69 -23.35
N GLY A 93 -8.91 -17.74 -24.32
CA GLY A 93 -8.72 -16.67 -25.30
C GLY A 93 -9.67 -16.88 -26.48
N LEU A 94 -10.48 -15.88 -26.80
CA LEU A 94 -11.26 -15.84 -28.03
C LEU A 94 -10.43 -15.15 -29.12
N ALA A 95 -10.26 -15.82 -30.27
CA ALA A 95 -9.66 -15.21 -31.44
C ALA A 95 -10.64 -14.18 -32.03
N ALA A 96 -10.14 -12.96 -32.29
CA ALA A 96 -10.85 -11.92 -33.04
C ALA A 96 -10.77 -12.18 -34.54
#